data_AF-A0AAU5H4Q1-F1
#
_entry.id   AF-A0AAU5H4Q1-F1
#
_cell.length_a   1.000
_cell.length_b   1.000
_cell.length_c   1.000
_cell.angle_alpha   90.00
_cell.angle_beta   90.00
_cell.angle_gamma   90.00
#
_symmetry.space_group_name_H-M   'P 1'
#
loop_
_entity.id
_entity.type
_entity.pdbx_description
1 polymer ?
#
loop_
_entity_poly.entity_id
_entity_poly.type
_entity_poly.pdbx_seq_one_letter_code
_entity_poly.pdbx_strand_id
1 'polypeptide(L)'
;MSEFNLNSASTVPMSAGSWLGGWVFIPGYFGAAGNHRDAYLERDGERVPLVHCSAELREFTELMARIEAKFSHHYAAQVEVGWQQDS
;
A
#
# COMPACT_ATOMS: atom_id res chain seq x y z
N MET A 1 -6.70 -24.90 9.36
CA MET A 1 -5.95 -23.69 8.95
C MET A 1 -6.90 -22.88 8.12
N SER A 2 -7.39 -21.75 8.62
CA SER A 2 -8.44 -20.96 7.96
C SER A 2 -7.83 -20.14 6.83
N GLU A 3 -8.24 -20.40 5.60
CA GLU A 3 -7.90 -19.59 4.44
C GLU A 3 -8.54 -18.21 4.61
N PHE A 4 -7.71 -17.17 4.65
CA PHE A 4 -8.15 -15.78 4.71
C PHE A 4 -8.83 -15.42 3.40
N ASN A 5 -10.16 -15.29 3.43
CA ASN A 5 -10.97 -14.96 2.28
C ASN A 5 -10.98 -13.43 2.09
N LEU A 6 -10.12 -12.94 1.19
CA LEU A 6 -9.88 -11.51 0.89
C LEU A 6 -11.04 -10.78 0.18
N ASN A 7 -12.22 -11.40 0.06
CA ASN A 7 -13.31 -10.92 -0.80
C ASN A 7 -14.41 -10.11 -0.08
N SER A 8 -14.19 -9.65 1.15
CA SER A 8 -15.14 -8.75 1.82
C SER A 8 -14.92 -7.30 1.40
N ALA A 9 -15.43 -6.97 0.20
CA ALA A 9 -15.91 -5.66 -0.24
C ALA A 9 -15.14 -4.40 0.24
N SER A 10 -13.86 -4.26 -0.11
CA SER A 10 -13.29 -2.91 -0.24
C SER A 10 -13.77 -2.32 -1.57
N THR A 11 -14.57 -1.26 -1.50
CA THR A 11 -15.07 -0.53 -2.70
C THR A 11 -13.99 0.40 -3.27
N VAL A 12 -12.80 0.41 -2.67
CA VAL A 12 -11.67 1.21 -3.15
C VAL A 12 -10.90 0.36 -4.16
N PRO A 13 -10.72 0.81 -5.41
CA PRO A 13 -9.89 0.08 -6.35
C PRO A 13 -8.50 -0.12 -5.72
N MET A 14 -7.96 -1.34 -5.82
CA MET A 14 -6.64 -1.74 -5.31
C MET A 14 -5.48 -0.80 -5.71
N SER A 15 -5.70 0.13 -6.65
CA SER A 15 -4.77 1.16 -7.08
C SER A 15 -4.73 2.43 -6.23
N ALA A 16 -5.57 2.58 -5.20
CA ALA A 16 -5.74 3.86 -4.49
C ALA A 16 -5.33 3.85 -3.00
N GLY A 17 -4.64 2.81 -2.51
CA GLY A 17 -4.22 2.73 -1.10
C GLY A 17 -3.03 1.80 -0.84
N SER A 18 -2.43 1.93 0.35
CA SER A 18 -1.27 1.13 0.78
C SER A 18 -1.67 0.19 1.93
N TRP A 19 -1.30 -1.09 1.83
CA TRP A 19 -1.57 -2.04 2.89
C TRP A 19 -0.66 -1.82 4.10
N LEU A 20 -1.25 -1.80 5.28
CA LEU A 20 -0.59 -1.67 6.58
C LEU A 20 -1.05 -2.80 7.50
N GLY A 21 -0.48 -3.99 7.29
CA GLY A 21 -0.95 -5.20 7.96
C GLY A 21 -2.39 -5.53 7.54
N GLY A 22 -3.31 -5.56 8.51
CA GLY A 22 -4.74 -5.84 8.26
C GLY A 22 -5.59 -4.63 7.85
N TRP A 23 -4.98 -3.46 7.69
CA TRP A 23 -5.67 -2.22 7.31
C TRP A 23 -5.18 -1.73 5.95
N VAL A 24 -6.05 -1.04 5.21
CA VAL A 24 -5.68 -0.31 3.99
C VAL A 24 -5.63 1.18 4.30
N PHE A 25 -4.49 1.80 4.12
CA PHE A 25 -4.35 3.25 4.16
C PHE A 25 -4.81 3.87 2.86
N ILE A 26 -5.81 4.74 2.94
CA ILE A 26 -6.31 5.53 1.83
C ILE A 26 -5.83 6.98 2.00
N PRO A 27 -4.91 7.46 1.14
CA PRO A 27 -4.45 8.83 1.22
C PRO A 27 -5.59 9.81 0.91
N GLY A 28 -5.52 10.94 1.61
CA GLY A 28 -6.34 12.09 1.30
C GLY A 28 -5.98 12.66 -0.06
N TYR A 29 -6.95 13.29 -0.70
CA TYR A 29 -6.79 13.97 -1.98
C TYR A 29 -7.29 15.40 -1.85
N PHE A 30 -6.54 16.34 -2.40
CA PHE A 30 -6.95 17.72 -2.58
C PHE A 30 -7.06 17.98 -4.08
N GLY A 31 -8.29 18.16 -4.56
CA GLY A 31 -8.60 18.44 -5.95
C GLY A 31 -8.88 19.90 -6.23
N ALA A 32 -9.08 20.17 -7.53
CA ALA A 32 -9.61 21.46 -7.98
C ALA A 32 -11.05 21.66 -7.49
N ALA A 33 -11.46 22.92 -7.36
CA ALA A 33 -12.82 23.33 -6.96
C ALA A 33 -13.27 22.85 -5.56
N GLY A 34 -12.34 22.70 -4.61
CA GLY A 34 -12.67 22.39 -3.21
C GLY A 34 -13.08 20.94 -2.97
N ASN A 35 -13.02 20.09 -4.00
CA ASN A 35 -13.20 18.66 -3.83
C ASN A 35 -11.99 18.10 -3.08
N HIS A 36 -12.18 17.76 -1.81
CA HIS A 36 -11.17 17.13 -1.00
C HIS A 36 -11.75 15.91 -0.30
N ARG A 37 -10.89 14.93 -0.06
CA ARG A 37 -11.21 13.76 0.75
C ARG A 37 -10.11 13.62 1.79
N ASP A 38 -10.50 13.52 3.05
CA ASP A 38 -9.57 13.24 4.13
C ASP A 38 -8.98 11.83 3.98
N ALA A 39 -7.77 11.66 4.52
CA ALA A 39 -7.17 10.33 4.60
C ALA A 39 -7.89 9.49 5.66
N TYR A 40 -7.93 8.17 5.45
CA TYR A 40 -8.50 7.23 6.41
C TYR A 40 -7.86 5.84 6.30
N LEU A 41 -7.99 5.04 7.35
CA LEU A 41 -7.75 3.60 7.30
C LEU A 41 -9.08 2.88 7.03
N GLU A 42 -9.07 1.87 6.18
CA GLU A 42 -10.21 1.00 5.91
C GLU A 42 -9.89 -0.45 6.31
N ARG A 43 -10.84 -1.12 6.96
CA ARG A 43 -10.80 -2.56 7.22
C ARG A 43 -12.22 -3.09 7.36
N ASP A 44 -12.56 -4.16 6.64
CA ASP A 44 -13.84 -4.87 6.78
C ASP A 44 -15.08 -3.93 6.71
N GLY A 45 -14.99 -2.84 5.94
CA GLY A 45 -16.01 -1.80 5.82
C GLY A 45 -15.97 -0.70 6.90
N GLU A 46 -15.15 -0.83 7.93
CA GLU A 46 -14.88 0.20 8.93
C GLU A 46 -13.91 1.26 8.38
N ARG A 47 -14.17 2.54 8.69
CA ARG A 47 -13.32 3.66 8.30
C ARG A 47 -12.89 4.48 9.50
N VAL A 48 -11.57 4.66 9.66
CA VAL A 48 -10.97 5.48 10.71
C VAL A 48 -10.32 6.72 10.08
N PRO A 49 -10.89 7.93 10.26
CA PRO A 49 -10.32 9.14 9.68
C PRO A 49 -8.99 9.51 10.35
N LEU A 50 -8.04 9.96 9.53
CA LEU A 50 -6.68 10.34 9.95
C LEU A 50 -6.51 11.85 9.87
N VAL A 51 -7.11 12.57 10.81
CA VAL A 51 -7.14 14.04 10.81
C VAL A 51 -5.76 14.65 11.11
N HIS A 52 -4.94 13.98 11.93
CA HIS A 52 -3.69 14.56 12.45
C HIS A 52 -2.41 13.87 12.00
N CYS A 53 -2.49 12.65 11.47
CA CYS A 53 -1.30 11.82 11.18
C CYS A 53 -1.26 11.30 9.74
N SER A 54 -2.01 11.93 8.84
CA SER A 54 -2.13 11.47 7.46
C SER A 54 -0.85 11.71 6.64
N ALA A 55 -0.10 12.76 6.95
CA ALA A 55 1.16 13.07 6.29
C ALA A 55 2.25 12.06 6.67
N GLU A 56 2.40 11.77 7.96
CA GLU A 56 3.39 10.84 8.49
C GLU A 56 3.12 9.41 8.01
N LEU A 57 1.86 8.97 8.00
CA LEU A 57 1.51 7.66 7.44
C LEU A 57 1.79 7.59 5.93
N ARG A 58 1.53 8.67 5.19
CA ARG A 58 1.85 8.73 3.77
C ARG A 58 3.35 8.58 3.55
N GLU A 59 4.17 9.37 4.23
CA GLU A 59 5.63 9.30 4.13
C GLU A 59 6.16 7.90 4.47
N PHE A 60 5.62 7.30 5.53
CA PHE A 60 5.95 5.92 5.92
C PHE A 60 5.62 4.92 4.81
N THR A 61 4.40 4.98 4.24
CA THR A 61 3.99 4.06 3.16
C THR A 61 4.85 4.21 1.91
N GLU A 62 5.21 5.44 1.54
CA GLU A 62 6.09 5.71 0.41
C GLU A 62 7.54 5.26 0.66
N LEU A 63 8.02 5.33 1.91
CA LEU A 63 9.33 4.82 2.29
C LEU A 63 9.38 3.29 2.20
N MET A 64 8.36 2.61 2.73
CA MET A 64 8.26 1.15 2.66
C MET A 64 8.19 0.66 1.22
N ALA A 65 7.36 1.26 0.37
CA ALA A 65 7.28 0.92 -1.05
C ALA A 65 8.64 1.09 -1.77
N ARG A 66 9.41 2.13 -1.43
CA ARG A 66 10.76 2.33 -1.97
C ARG A 66 11.74 1.24 -1.51
N ILE A 67 11.65 0.82 -0.25
CA ILE A 67 12.47 -0.26 0.29
C ILE A 67 12.13 -1.59 -0.43
N GLU A 68 10.85 -1.92 -0.54
CA GLU A 68 10.37 -3.12 -1.25
C GLU A 68 10.81 -3.14 -2.72
N ALA A 69 10.72 -2.01 -3.41
CA ALA A 69 11.17 -1.89 -4.80
C ALA A 69 12.68 -2.11 -4.93
N LYS A 70 13.50 -1.58 -4.00
CA LYS A 70 14.95 -1.81 -3.98
C LYS A 70 15.28 -3.28 -3.78
N PHE A 71 14.66 -3.94 -2.80
CA PHE A 71 14.88 -5.35 -2.57
C PHE A 71 14.45 -6.20 -3.78
N SER A 72 13.28 -5.91 -4.36
CA SER A 72 12.80 -6.62 -5.54
C SER A 72 13.77 -6.52 -6.73
N HIS A 73 14.36 -5.34 -6.97
CA HIS A 73 15.40 -5.17 -8.00
C HIS A 73 16.67 -5.94 -7.69
N HIS A 74 17.14 -5.93 -6.44
CA HIS A 74 18.34 -6.67 -6.03
C HIS A 74 18.14 -8.19 -6.16
N TYR A 75 16.98 -8.71 -5.77
CA TYR A 75 16.67 -10.13 -5.91
C TYR A 75 16.50 -10.54 -7.37
N ALA A 76 15.83 -9.72 -8.21
CA ALA A 76 15.73 -9.99 -9.64
C ALA A 76 17.11 -10.06 -10.33
N ALA A 77 18.00 -9.11 -10.01
CA ALA A 77 19.36 -9.10 -10.54
C ALA A 77 20.20 -10.29 -10.06
N GLN A 78 20.01 -10.76 -8.82
CA GLN A 78 20.70 -11.97 -8.32
C GLN A 78 20.19 -13.26 -8.98
N VAL A 79 18.90 -13.33 -9.30
CA VAL A 79 18.33 -14.49 -10.02
C VAL A 79 18.91 -14.55 -11.44
N GLU A 80 19.03 -13.44 -12.16
CA GLU A 80 19.62 -13.41 -13.51
C GLU A 80 21.10 -13.85 -13.54
N VAL A 81 21.91 -13.46 -12.54
CA VAL A 81 23.31 -13.89 -12.44
C VAL A 81 23.45 -15.38 -12.10
N GLY A 82 22.47 -15.96 -11.39
CA GLY A 82 22.45 -17.39 -11.06
C GLY A 82 22.22 -18.31 -12.27
N TRP A 83 21.56 -17.85 -13.33
CA TRP A 83 21.34 -18.62 -14.55
C TRP A 83 22.52 -18.59 -15.53
N GLN A 84 23.55 -17.77 -15.25
CA GLN A 84 24.70 -17.61 -16.14
C GLN A 84 25.96 -18.36 -15.67
N GLN A 85 25.88 -19.07 -14.54
CA GLN A 85 26.96 -19.91 -14.02
C GLN A 85 26.78 -21.42 -14.27
N ASP A 86 25.68 -21.84 -14.90
CA ASP A 86 25.37 -23.24 -15.24
C ASP A 86 25.14 -23.45 -16.76
N SER A 87 25.98 -22.86 -17.62
CA SER A 87 26.02 -23.16 -19.07
C SER A 87 27.43 -23.31 -19.60
#